data_AF-A0A1B8UX51-F1
#
_entry.id   AF-A0A1B8UX51-F1
#
_cell.length_a   1.000
_cell.length_b   1.000
_cell.length_c   1.000
_cell.angle_alpha   90.00
_cell.angle_beta   90.00
_cell.angle_gamma   90.00
#
_symmetry.space_group_name_H-M   'P 1'
#
loop_
_entity.id
_entity.type
_entity.pdbx_description
1 polymer ?
#
loop_
_entity_poly.entity_id
_entity_poly.type
_entity_poly.pdbx_seq_one_letter_code
_entity_poly.pdbx_strand_id
1 'polypeptide(L)'
;MNKMLRNAFLFGGVILVLMIAGYYLNEQVYQEVGLIYDKHEVLQKVSDSLPVQATIFHGKWGTLQVNDEVSLHAFVSYVDRIKQQYEPKQIMTARDEGHAMFSGRIRYLNGSEQTFSLENTLTLGKWSYGPGHETPMLSAMQTQLLSLFYTPEHYAEFIRSSKELTYRIDGIQESLQDDEKGYLVSQISQASEIKDPVEMKQLLLLRKQKPLAYITAFKQDNEMLNDRNNLLHMVVYADYVVMEYMGDDNGNSIYLRTKLGSLLHGKNIGAQSK
;
A
#
# COMPACT_ATOMS: atom_id res chain seq x y z
N MET A 1 53.92 0.89 -61.43
CA MET A 1 52.48 1.13 -61.13
C MET A 1 52.28 2.62 -60.90
N ASN A 2 51.47 3.28 -61.73
CA ASN A 2 51.38 4.75 -61.80
C ASN A 2 50.93 5.33 -60.46
N LYS A 3 51.59 6.39 -59.95
CA LYS A 3 51.27 7.01 -58.64
C LYS A 3 49.78 7.35 -58.51
N MET A 4 49.14 7.76 -59.60
CA MET A 4 47.71 8.03 -59.65
C MET A 4 46.84 6.77 -59.45
N LEU A 5 47.24 5.63 -60.02
CA LEU A 5 46.49 4.37 -59.90
C LEU A 5 46.52 3.85 -58.46
N ARG A 6 47.67 3.99 -57.78
CA ARG A 6 47.83 3.65 -56.36
C ARG A 6 46.98 4.54 -55.46
N ASN A 7 46.93 5.84 -55.76
CA ASN A 7 46.13 6.79 -54.99
C ASN A 7 44.62 6.57 -55.21
N ALA A 8 44.19 6.23 -56.43
CA ALA A 8 42.81 5.86 -56.71
C ALA A 8 42.38 4.59 -55.97
N PHE A 9 43.26 3.59 -55.89
CA PHE A 9 43.01 2.36 -55.13
C PHE A 9 42.91 2.62 -53.62
N LEU A 10 43.80 3.46 -53.07
CA LEU A 10 43.75 3.86 -51.67
C LEU A 10 42.46 4.64 -51.35
N PHE A 11 42.05 5.54 -52.24
CA PHE A 11 40.82 6.33 -52.06
C PHE A 11 39.57 5.44 -52.11
N GLY A 12 39.52 4.48 -53.04
CA GLY A 12 38.46 3.47 -53.09
C GLY A 12 38.40 2.60 -51.83
N GLY A 13 39.56 2.21 -51.31
CA GLY A 13 39.65 1.46 -50.04
C GLY A 13 39.11 2.24 -48.84
N VAL A 14 39.43 3.53 -48.74
CA VAL A 14 38.93 4.39 -47.65
C VAL A 14 37.42 4.55 -47.72
N ILE A 15 36.85 4.75 -48.91
CA ILE A 15 35.39 4.83 -49.10
C ILE A 15 34.70 3.52 -48.67
N LEU A 16 35.27 2.37 -49.02
CA LEU A 16 34.73 1.06 -48.64
C LEU A 16 34.72 0.88 -47.12
N VAL A 17 35.82 1.25 -46.44
CA VAL A 17 35.92 1.19 -44.97
C VAL A 17 34.90 2.13 -44.31
N LEU A 18 34.70 3.33 -44.85
CA LEU A 18 33.68 4.27 -44.34
C LEU A 18 32.26 3.74 -44.53
N MET A 19 31.96 3.04 -45.63
CA MET A 19 30.65 2.40 -45.82
C MET A 19 30.41 1.27 -44.81
N ILE A 20 31.42 0.43 -44.57
CA ILE A 20 31.32 -0.67 -43.60
C ILE A 20 31.17 -0.12 -42.19
N ALA A 21 31.97 0.88 -41.81
CA ALA A 21 31.86 1.54 -40.51
C ALA A 21 30.51 2.24 -40.34
N GLY A 22 30.00 2.90 -41.40
CA GLY A 22 28.68 3.50 -41.42
C GLY A 22 27.56 2.47 -41.24
N TYR A 23 27.67 1.29 -41.86
CA TYR A 23 26.71 0.20 -41.68
C TYR A 23 26.69 -0.31 -40.24
N TYR A 24 27.86 -0.57 -39.64
CA TYR A 24 27.97 -1.02 -38.25
C TYR A 24 27.48 0.02 -37.25
N LEU A 25 27.78 1.31 -37.47
CA LEU A 25 27.25 2.40 -36.64
C LEU A 25 25.74 2.54 -36.79
N ASN A 26 25.21 2.33 -38.00
CA ASN A 26 23.78 2.34 -38.25
C ASN A 26 23.07 1.19 -37.50
N GLU A 27 23.65 -0.03 -37.52
CA GLU A 27 23.13 -1.16 -36.76
C GLU A 27 23.18 -0.94 -35.25
N GLN A 28 24.29 -0.39 -34.72
CA GLN A 28 24.44 -0.12 -33.29
C GLN A 28 23.51 1.00 -32.78
N VAL A 29 23.33 2.07 -33.56
CA VAL A 29 22.51 3.22 -33.17
C VAL A 29 21.02 2.93 -33.37
N TYR A 30 20.63 2.18 -34.41
CA TYR A 30 19.22 1.82 -34.64
C TYR A 30 18.74 0.59 -33.86
N GLN A 31 19.63 -0.24 -33.29
CA GLN A 31 19.20 -1.26 -32.32
C GLN A 31 18.88 -0.67 -30.94
N GLU A 32 19.43 0.51 -30.57
CA GLU A 32 19.04 1.22 -29.34
C GLU A 32 17.82 2.12 -29.50
N VAL A 33 17.44 2.48 -30.74
CA VAL A 33 16.13 3.08 -31.01
C VAL A 33 15.16 1.96 -31.31
N GLY A 34 14.56 1.40 -30.26
CA GLY A 34 13.40 0.53 -30.37
C GLY A 34 12.31 1.25 -31.17
N LEU A 35 12.27 0.98 -32.48
CA LEU A 35 11.17 1.39 -33.34
C LEU A 35 9.94 0.65 -32.82
N ILE A 36 9.10 1.36 -32.08
CA ILE A 36 7.75 0.94 -31.68
C ILE A 36 6.92 0.88 -32.97
N TYR A 37 7.12 -0.20 -33.74
CA TYR A 37 6.27 -0.59 -34.86
C TYR A 37 5.07 -1.34 -34.32
N ASP A 38 4.28 -0.71 -33.46
CA ASP A 38 2.90 -1.12 -33.41
C ASP A 38 1.96 -0.01 -32.98
N LYS A 39 1.16 0.43 -33.95
CA LYS A 39 -0.03 1.23 -33.68
C LYS A 39 -0.96 0.47 -32.72
N HIS A 40 -0.90 -0.87 -32.65
CA HIS A 40 -1.62 -1.67 -31.66
C HIS A 40 -1.00 -1.68 -30.27
N GLU A 41 0.32 -1.51 -30.10
CA GLU A 41 0.96 -1.40 -28.79
C GLU A 41 0.76 0.01 -28.20
N VAL A 42 0.79 1.04 -29.06
CA VAL A 42 0.38 2.39 -28.68
C VAL A 42 -1.13 2.47 -28.42
N LEU A 43 -1.97 1.80 -29.22
CA LEU A 43 -3.42 1.72 -28.96
C LEU A 43 -3.76 0.84 -27.75
N GLN A 44 -2.96 -0.16 -27.39
CA GLN A 44 -3.12 -0.90 -26.13
C GLN A 44 -2.75 -0.02 -24.93
N LYS A 45 -1.67 0.76 -25.00
CA LYS A 45 -1.34 1.75 -23.96
C LYS A 45 -2.35 2.89 -23.85
N VAL A 46 -3.07 3.23 -24.92
CA VAL A 46 -4.16 4.22 -24.94
C VAL A 46 -5.53 3.60 -24.62
N SER A 47 -5.65 2.27 -24.68
CA SER A 47 -6.86 1.50 -24.32
C SER A 47 -6.94 1.18 -22.82
N ASP A 48 -5.90 1.47 -22.04
CA ASP A 48 -5.96 1.56 -20.57
C ASP A 48 -6.71 2.84 -20.21
N SER A 49 -8.04 2.77 -20.35
CA SER A 49 -8.94 3.78 -19.86
C SER A 49 -8.58 4.16 -18.42
N LEU A 50 -8.60 5.46 -18.07
CA LEU A 50 -8.24 5.91 -16.74
C LEU A 50 -9.12 5.24 -15.66
N PRO A 51 -8.55 4.75 -14.55
CA PRO A 51 -9.36 4.23 -13.44
C PRO A 51 -10.17 5.37 -12.83
N VAL A 52 -11.46 5.12 -12.62
CA VAL A 52 -12.38 6.10 -12.02
C VAL A 52 -12.85 5.67 -10.63
N GLN A 53 -12.68 4.39 -10.30
CA GLN A 53 -13.07 3.83 -9.01
C GLN A 53 -12.34 2.50 -8.79
N ALA A 54 -11.95 2.23 -7.56
CA ALA A 54 -11.49 0.92 -7.13
C ALA A 54 -12.25 0.48 -5.87
N THR A 55 -12.62 -0.78 -5.82
CA THR A 55 -13.11 -1.44 -4.61
C THR A 55 -12.01 -2.39 -4.15
N ILE A 56 -11.48 -2.16 -2.95
CA ILE A 56 -10.33 -2.87 -2.39
C ILE A 56 -10.80 -3.60 -1.15
N PHE A 57 -10.57 -4.90 -1.10
CA PHE A 57 -10.75 -5.75 0.06
C PHE A 57 -9.41 -6.03 0.71
N HIS A 58 -9.38 -6.02 2.03
CA HIS A 58 -8.29 -6.50 2.86
C HIS A 58 -8.81 -7.47 3.91
N GLY A 59 -8.13 -8.61 4.07
CA GLY A 59 -8.61 -9.73 4.91
C GLY A 59 -8.97 -9.37 6.36
N LYS A 60 -8.36 -8.31 6.93
CA LYS A 60 -8.62 -7.85 8.32
C LYS A 60 -9.39 -6.53 8.43
N TRP A 61 -9.33 -5.70 7.39
CA TRP A 61 -9.87 -4.34 7.39
C TRP A 61 -11.20 -4.23 6.66
N GLY A 62 -11.61 -5.27 5.94
CA GLY A 62 -12.86 -5.30 5.19
C GLY A 62 -12.70 -4.65 3.82
N THR A 63 -13.72 -3.92 3.38
CA THR A 63 -13.77 -3.35 2.02
C THR A 63 -13.76 -1.83 2.06
N LEU A 64 -12.97 -1.22 1.18
CA LEU A 64 -12.89 0.21 0.95
C LEU A 64 -13.21 0.53 -0.51
N GLN A 65 -13.96 1.61 -0.73
CA GLN A 65 -14.15 2.18 -2.06
C GLN A 65 -13.30 3.44 -2.20
N VAL A 66 -12.49 3.48 -3.25
CA VAL A 66 -11.54 4.55 -3.57
C VAL A 66 -11.98 5.21 -4.86
N ASN A 67 -12.22 6.51 -4.79
CA ASN A 67 -12.68 7.33 -5.91
C ASN A 67 -11.78 8.55 -6.16
N ASP A 68 -10.77 8.77 -5.32
CA ASP A 68 -9.86 9.90 -5.47
C ASP A 68 -8.77 9.62 -6.51
N GLU A 69 -8.51 10.62 -7.35
CA GLU A 69 -7.58 10.51 -8.47
C GLU A 69 -6.15 10.20 -8.02
N VAL A 70 -5.72 10.74 -6.88
CA VAL A 70 -4.36 10.58 -6.36
C VAL A 70 -4.09 9.12 -6.01
N SER A 71 -4.98 8.48 -5.26
CA SER A 71 -4.83 7.07 -4.86
C SER A 71 -4.97 6.12 -6.05
N LEU A 72 -5.90 6.39 -6.97
CA LEU A 72 -6.08 5.62 -8.19
C LEU A 72 -4.85 5.72 -9.11
N HIS A 73 -4.28 6.91 -9.27
CA HIS A 73 -3.04 7.12 -10.02
C HIS A 73 -1.85 6.43 -9.36
N ALA A 74 -1.72 6.50 -8.03
CA ALA A 74 -0.68 5.79 -7.29
C ALA A 74 -0.76 4.28 -7.52
N PHE A 75 -1.98 3.70 -7.49
CA PHE A 75 -2.19 2.29 -7.79
C PHE A 75 -1.71 1.92 -9.20
N VAL A 76 -2.13 2.67 -10.23
CA VAL A 76 -1.71 2.42 -11.62
C VAL A 76 -0.19 2.53 -11.77
N SER A 77 0.41 3.54 -11.12
CA SER A 77 1.86 3.73 -11.14
C SER A 77 2.61 2.51 -10.58
N TYR A 78 2.12 1.89 -9.50
CA TYR A 78 2.69 0.64 -8.98
C TYR A 78 2.49 -0.52 -9.95
N VAL A 79 1.29 -0.67 -10.52
CA VAL A 79 1.00 -1.70 -11.51
C VAL A 79 1.95 -1.62 -12.70
N ASP A 80 2.15 -0.44 -13.26
CA ASP A 80 3.00 -0.24 -14.43
C ASP A 80 4.47 -0.54 -14.11
N ARG A 81 4.95 -0.12 -12.94
CA ARG A 81 6.29 -0.47 -12.46
C ARG A 81 6.48 -1.97 -12.28
N ILE A 82 5.49 -2.66 -11.72
CA ILE A 82 5.52 -4.12 -11.55
C ILE A 82 5.54 -4.82 -12.93
N LYS A 83 4.71 -4.38 -13.88
CA LYS A 83 4.69 -4.90 -15.25
C LYS A 83 6.03 -4.72 -15.98
N GLN A 84 6.73 -3.61 -15.72
CA GLN A 84 8.06 -3.35 -16.30
C GLN A 84 9.15 -4.23 -15.69
N GLN A 85 9.00 -4.63 -14.43
CA GLN A 85 10.01 -5.39 -13.69
C GLN A 85 9.86 -6.91 -13.85
N TYR A 86 8.64 -7.40 -14.09
CA TYR A 86 8.36 -8.83 -14.12
C TYR A 86 7.63 -9.25 -15.39
N GLU A 87 8.13 -10.32 -16.01
CA GLU A 87 7.48 -10.95 -17.16
C GLU A 87 6.09 -11.51 -16.77
N PRO A 88 5.05 -11.28 -17.60
CA PRO A 88 3.70 -11.75 -17.32
C PRO A 88 3.63 -13.28 -17.41
N LYS A 89 3.01 -13.90 -16.41
CA LYS A 89 2.64 -15.32 -16.42
C LYS A 89 1.14 -15.46 -16.52
N GLN A 90 0.64 -16.16 -17.53
CA GLN A 90 -0.78 -16.43 -17.64
C GLN A 90 -1.19 -17.48 -16.61
N ILE A 91 -2.23 -17.19 -15.82
CA ILE A 91 -2.79 -18.15 -14.87
C ILE A 91 -3.81 -19.01 -15.62
N MET A 92 -3.63 -20.34 -15.61
CA MET A 92 -4.50 -21.28 -16.32
C MET A 92 -5.77 -21.65 -15.55
N THR A 93 -5.79 -21.39 -14.24
CA THR A 93 -6.94 -21.60 -13.36
C THR A 93 -7.16 -20.35 -12.53
N ALA A 94 -8.41 -19.89 -12.41
CA ALA A 94 -8.74 -18.80 -11.48
C ALA A 94 -8.24 -19.21 -10.09
N ARG A 95 -7.29 -18.46 -9.52
CA ARG A 95 -6.94 -18.61 -8.12
C ARG A 95 -8.17 -18.23 -7.31
N ASP A 96 -8.45 -19.02 -6.28
CA ASP A 96 -9.49 -18.69 -5.31
C ASP A 96 -9.15 -17.30 -4.73
N GLU A 97 -9.98 -16.30 -5.01
CA GLU A 97 -9.78 -14.90 -4.61
C GLU A 97 -9.76 -14.74 -3.07
N GLY A 98 -10.17 -15.78 -2.34
CA GLY A 98 -10.35 -15.79 -0.89
C GLY A 98 -9.09 -15.85 -0.03
N HIS A 99 -7.89 -15.93 -0.62
CA HIS A 99 -6.64 -16.09 0.15
C HIS A 99 -5.59 -14.98 -0.02
N ALA A 100 -5.80 -14.02 -0.93
CA ALA A 100 -4.86 -12.90 -1.05
C ALA A 100 -5.08 -11.87 0.08
N MET A 101 -4.00 -11.29 0.60
CA MET A 101 -4.07 -10.22 1.61
C MET A 101 -4.91 -9.05 1.11
N PHE A 102 -4.74 -8.68 -0.16
CA PHE A 102 -5.57 -7.72 -0.87
C PHE A 102 -6.21 -8.35 -2.10
N SER A 103 -7.46 -8.00 -2.35
CA SER A 103 -8.15 -8.29 -3.60
C SER A 103 -9.12 -7.17 -3.95
N GLY A 104 -9.65 -7.15 -5.16
CA GLY A 104 -10.59 -6.10 -5.51
C GLY A 104 -10.93 -6.01 -6.98
N ARG A 105 -11.63 -4.93 -7.31
CA ARG A 105 -12.02 -4.55 -8.67
C ARG A 105 -11.72 -3.10 -8.95
N ILE A 106 -11.27 -2.83 -10.16
CA ILE A 106 -11.03 -1.49 -10.70
C ILE A 106 -12.01 -1.28 -11.82
N ARG A 107 -12.73 -0.15 -11.77
CA ARG A 107 -13.60 0.30 -12.84
C ARG A 107 -12.92 1.45 -13.56
N TYR A 108 -12.90 1.36 -14.88
CA TYR A 108 -12.28 2.34 -15.76
C TYR A 108 -13.32 3.25 -16.41
N LEU A 109 -12.89 4.42 -16.87
CA LEU A 109 -13.72 5.43 -17.53
C LEU A 109 -14.54 4.90 -18.72
N ASN A 110 -14.01 3.95 -19.49
CA ASN A 110 -14.68 3.28 -20.60
C ASN A 110 -15.73 2.25 -20.16
N GLY A 111 -15.95 2.09 -18.85
CA GLY A 111 -16.90 1.14 -18.26
C GLY A 111 -16.37 -0.27 -18.10
N SER A 112 -15.12 -0.57 -18.51
CA SER A 112 -14.53 -1.89 -18.26
C SER A 112 -14.20 -2.05 -16.77
N GLU A 113 -14.26 -3.30 -16.31
CA GLU A 113 -13.84 -3.68 -14.97
C GLU A 113 -12.74 -4.72 -15.04
N GLN A 114 -11.81 -4.65 -14.08
CA GLN A 114 -10.73 -5.61 -13.94
C GLN A 114 -10.57 -6.00 -12.48
N THR A 115 -10.51 -7.30 -12.23
CA THR A 115 -10.18 -7.84 -10.90
C THR A 115 -8.67 -7.82 -10.67
N PHE A 116 -8.28 -7.63 -9.42
CA PHE A 116 -6.90 -7.75 -9.00
C PHE A 116 -6.78 -8.50 -7.68
N SER A 117 -5.60 -9.10 -7.46
CA SER A 117 -5.20 -9.64 -6.16
C SER A 117 -3.74 -9.29 -5.91
N LEU A 118 -3.38 -9.01 -4.67
CA LEU A 118 -2.01 -8.67 -4.28
C LEU A 118 -1.62 -9.39 -2.98
N GLU A 119 -0.52 -10.12 -3.08
CA GLU A 119 0.20 -10.77 -2.00
C GLU A 119 1.68 -10.89 -2.46
N ASN A 120 2.24 -12.10 -2.50
CA ASN A 120 3.58 -12.39 -3.05
C ASN A 120 3.66 -12.33 -4.59
N THR A 121 2.52 -12.07 -5.23
CA THR A 121 2.37 -11.80 -6.66
C THR A 121 1.23 -10.80 -6.85
N LEU A 122 1.35 -9.95 -7.87
CA LEU A 122 0.24 -9.15 -8.37
C LEU A 122 -0.50 -9.95 -9.45
N THR A 123 -1.79 -10.19 -9.27
CA THR A 123 -2.66 -10.75 -10.29
C THR A 123 -3.57 -9.65 -10.83
N LEU A 124 -3.69 -9.56 -12.15
CA LEU A 124 -4.56 -8.64 -12.87
C LEU A 124 -5.36 -9.42 -13.93
N GLY A 125 -6.61 -9.74 -13.62
CA GLY A 125 -7.41 -10.67 -14.42
C GLY A 125 -6.69 -12.03 -14.58
N LYS A 126 -6.32 -12.36 -15.82
CA LYS A 126 -5.66 -13.64 -16.17
C LYS A 126 -4.12 -13.63 -16.06
N TRP A 127 -3.53 -12.49 -15.71
CA TRP A 127 -2.08 -12.31 -15.71
C TRP A 127 -1.54 -12.20 -14.28
N SER A 128 -0.42 -12.86 -14.01
CA SER A 128 0.32 -12.78 -12.77
C SER A 128 1.71 -12.19 -13.01
N TYR A 129 2.12 -11.30 -12.11
CA TYR A 129 3.38 -10.61 -12.10
C TYR A 129 4.07 -10.81 -10.75
N GLY A 130 5.38 -11.03 -10.79
CA GLY A 130 6.20 -11.22 -9.59
C GLY A 130 6.72 -12.65 -9.42
N PRO A 131 7.67 -12.85 -8.49
CA PRO A 131 8.42 -14.09 -8.40
C PRO A 131 7.80 -15.14 -7.46
N GLY A 132 6.65 -14.85 -6.83
CA GLY A 132 6.00 -15.79 -5.90
C GLY A 132 6.53 -15.73 -4.46
N HIS A 133 7.36 -14.73 -4.16
CA HIS A 133 7.83 -14.39 -2.82
C HIS A 133 7.81 -12.87 -2.66
N GLU A 134 7.89 -12.40 -1.42
CA GLU A 134 7.88 -10.97 -1.10
C GLU A 134 9.03 -10.22 -1.79
N THR A 135 8.73 -9.06 -2.38
CA THR A 135 9.73 -8.17 -2.99
C THR A 135 9.48 -6.73 -2.56
N PRO A 136 10.52 -5.87 -2.52
CA PRO A 136 10.33 -4.47 -2.11
C PRO A 136 9.25 -3.72 -2.91
N MET A 137 9.10 -4.02 -4.20
CA MET A 137 8.07 -3.39 -5.05
C MET A 137 6.65 -3.85 -4.66
N LEU A 138 6.46 -5.14 -4.38
CA LEU A 138 5.17 -5.68 -3.95
C LEU A 138 4.82 -5.21 -2.54
N SER A 139 5.77 -5.21 -1.61
CA SER A 139 5.56 -4.71 -0.24
C SER A 139 5.22 -3.21 -0.24
N ALA A 140 5.90 -2.41 -1.06
CA ALA A 140 5.57 -0.98 -1.19
C ALA A 140 4.14 -0.75 -1.70
N MET A 141 3.69 -1.56 -2.67
CA MET A 141 2.30 -1.51 -3.14
C MET A 141 1.31 -1.96 -2.05
N GLN A 142 1.62 -3.03 -1.31
CA GLN A 142 0.80 -3.50 -0.18
C GLN A 142 0.67 -2.42 0.89
N THR A 143 1.76 -1.76 1.28
CA THR A 143 1.75 -0.64 2.23
C THR A 143 0.91 0.52 1.71
N GLN A 144 1.08 0.89 0.43
CA GLN A 144 0.28 1.96 -0.16
C GLN A 144 -1.21 1.64 -0.06
N LEU A 145 -1.62 0.40 -0.40
CA LEU A 145 -3.01 -0.02 -0.30
C LEU A 145 -3.50 -0.09 1.14
N LEU A 146 -2.67 -0.57 2.06
CA LEU A 146 -2.99 -0.64 3.49
C LEU A 146 -3.25 0.75 4.07
N SER A 147 -2.45 1.75 3.67
CA SER A 147 -2.58 3.13 4.14
C SER A 147 -3.95 3.75 3.83
N LEU A 148 -4.64 3.28 2.80
CA LEU A 148 -5.99 3.76 2.45
C LEU A 148 -7.03 3.38 3.50
N PHE A 149 -6.80 2.31 4.27
CA PHE A 149 -7.65 1.91 5.39
C PHE A 149 -7.38 2.72 6.65
N TYR A 150 -6.36 3.58 6.69
CA TYR A 150 -5.99 4.30 7.90
C TYR A 150 -6.82 5.56 8.06
N THR A 151 -8.06 5.34 8.48
CA THR A 151 -9.05 6.38 8.70
C THR A 151 -9.78 6.13 10.03
N PRO A 152 -10.23 7.19 10.72
CA PRO A 152 -10.97 7.05 11.97
C PRO A 152 -12.10 6.02 11.90
N GLU A 153 -12.84 6.00 10.79
CA GLU A 153 -13.97 5.10 10.56
C GLU A 153 -13.56 3.62 10.52
N HIS A 154 -12.48 3.30 9.81
CA HIS A 154 -12.01 1.92 9.69
C HIS A 154 -11.37 1.43 11.00
N TYR A 155 -10.65 2.29 11.72
CA TYR A 155 -10.16 1.94 13.07
C TYR A 155 -11.34 1.70 14.02
N ALA A 156 -12.38 2.54 13.97
CA ALA A 156 -13.60 2.33 14.76
C ALA A 156 -14.29 1.01 14.39
N GLU A 157 -14.35 0.62 13.12
CA GLU A 157 -14.90 -0.67 12.67
C GLU A 157 -14.04 -1.85 13.13
N PHE A 158 -12.71 -1.72 13.07
CA PHE A 158 -11.79 -2.73 13.61
C PHE A 158 -12.06 -2.97 15.09
N ILE A 159 -12.19 -1.89 15.87
CA ILE A 159 -12.51 -1.94 17.30
C ILE A 159 -13.92 -2.50 17.52
N ARG A 160 -14.91 -2.13 16.72
CA ARG A 160 -16.29 -2.63 16.86
C ARG A 160 -16.36 -4.14 16.69
N SER A 161 -15.69 -4.66 15.68
CA SER A 161 -15.70 -6.07 15.28
C SER A 161 -14.66 -6.94 15.98
N SER A 162 -13.82 -6.37 16.86
CA SER A 162 -12.87 -7.14 17.65
C SER A 162 -13.58 -8.04 18.67
N LYS A 163 -12.93 -9.15 19.00
CA LYS A 163 -13.41 -10.13 19.98
C LYS A 163 -13.14 -9.68 21.40
N GLU A 164 -11.93 -9.19 21.63
CA GLU A 164 -11.49 -8.75 22.95
C GLU A 164 -10.85 -7.37 22.85
N LEU A 165 -11.10 -6.54 23.86
CA LEU A 165 -10.39 -5.31 24.11
C LEU A 165 -9.84 -5.34 25.53
N THR A 166 -8.54 -5.11 25.67
CA THR A 166 -7.91 -4.93 26.97
C THR A 166 -7.36 -3.53 27.11
N TYR A 167 -7.37 -3.01 28.32
CA TYR A 167 -6.70 -1.76 28.67
C TYR A 167 -5.69 -1.99 29.77
N ARG A 168 -4.66 -1.15 29.79
CA ARG A 168 -3.62 -1.14 30.81
C ARG A 168 -3.39 0.27 31.33
N ILE A 169 -3.57 0.46 32.63
CA ILE A 169 -3.32 1.72 33.36
C ILE A 169 -2.41 1.38 34.54
N ASP A 170 -1.28 2.09 34.66
CA ASP A 170 -0.32 1.93 35.78
C ASP A 170 0.06 0.46 36.11
N GLY A 171 0.11 -0.40 35.09
CA GLY A 171 0.51 -1.80 35.22
C GLY A 171 -0.63 -2.79 35.46
N ILE A 172 -1.84 -2.32 35.75
CA ILE A 172 -3.05 -3.16 35.88
C ILE A 172 -3.66 -3.32 34.49
N GLN A 173 -3.92 -4.58 34.09
CA GLN A 173 -4.57 -4.92 32.83
C GLN A 173 -5.95 -5.54 33.08
N GLU A 174 -6.97 -5.03 32.40
CA GLU A 174 -8.34 -5.52 32.49
C GLU A 174 -9.01 -5.46 31.10
N SER A 175 -10.13 -6.16 30.91
CA SER A 175 -10.92 -6.11 29.68
C SER A 175 -11.91 -4.93 29.70
N LEU A 176 -12.15 -4.31 28.54
CA LEU A 176 -13.23 -3.32 28.40
C LEU A 176 -14.60 -4.02 28.36
N GLN A 177 -15.60 -3.40 28.99
CA GLN A 177 -16.99 -3.82 28.87
C GLN A 177 -17.61 -3.34 27.55
N ASP A 178 -18.76 -3.90 27.17
CA ASP A 178 -19.41 -3.63 25.88
C ASP A 178 -19.86 -2.17 25.72
N ASP A 179 -20.33 -1.53 26.80
CA ASP A 179 -20.71 -0.12 26.82
C ASP A 179 -19.48 0.80 26.65
N GLU A 180 -18.37 0.46 27.31
CA GLU A 180 -17.09 1.16 27.19
C GLU A 180 -16.52 1.02 25.77
N LYS A 181 -16.63 -0.18 25.19
CA LYS A 181 -16.29 -0.44 23.78
C LYS A 181 -17.14 0.41 22.85
N GLY A 182 -18.45 0.50 23.10
CA GLY A 182 -19.36 1.35 22.33
C GLY A 182 -18.97 2.84 22.36
N TYR A 183 -18.62 3.35 23.55
CA TYR A 183 -18.14 4.72 23.69
C TYR A 183 -16.82 4.95 22.95
N LEU A 184 -15.84 4.04 23.10
CA LEU A 184 -14.55 4.12 22.40
C LEU A 184 -14.75 4.18 20.88
N VAL A 185 -15.57 3.28 20.34
CA VAL A 185 -15.91 3.24 18.90
C VAL A 185 -16.50 4.58 18.45
N SER A 186 -17.45 5.14 19.20
CA SER A 186 -18.05 6.44 18.88
C SER A 186 -17.01 7.56 18.88
N GLN A 187 -16.13 7.61 19.88
CA GLN A 187 -15.11 8.67 19.98
C GLN A 187 -14.07 8.57 18.87
N ILE A 188 -13.66 7.35 18.48
CA ILE A 188 -12.72 7.15 17.37
C ILE A 188 -13.39 7.52 16.05
N SER A 189 -14.65 7.13 15.80
CA SER A 189 -15.35 7.47 14.55
C SER A 189 -15.56 8.97 14.33
N GLN A 190 -15.59 9.76 15.41
CA GLN A 190 -15.77 11.22 15.36
C GLN A 190 -14.43 11.96 15.45
N ALA A 191 -13.33 11.24 15.61
CA ALA A 191 -12.02 11.84 15.78
C ALA A 191 -11.52 12.43 14.47
N SER A 192 -10.72 13.50 14.59
CA SER A 192 -10.08 14.12 13.43
C SER A 192 -8.63 13.66 13.34
N GLU A 193 -8.21 13.26 12.15
CA GLU A 193 -6.83 12.87 11.91
C GLU A 193 -5.90 14.08 11.92
N ILE A 194 -4.78 13.95 12.63
CA ILE A 194 -3.74 14.97 12.76
C ILE A 194 -2.71 14.72 11.65
N LYS A 195 -2.83 15.47 10.55
CA LYS A 195 -1.92 15.39 9.39
C LYS A 195 -0.88 16.50 9.32
N ASP A 196 -1.07 17.58 10.09
CA ASP A 196 -0.20 18.75 10.03
C ASP A 196 1.23 18.38 10.49
N PRO A 197 2.27 18.55 9.65
CA PRO A 197 3.62 18.14 10.01
C PRO A 197 4.20 18.89 11.21
N VAL A 198 3.81 20.15 11.42
CA VAL A 198 4.27 20.95 12.56
C VAL A 198 3.64 20.43 13.83
N GLU A 199 2.33 20.19 13.81
CA GLU A 199 1.59 19.61 14.93
C GLU A 199 2.09 18.20 15.26
N MET A 200 2.28 17.33 14.26
CA MET A 200 2.87 16.00 14.46
C MET A 200 4.26 16.09 15.10
N LYS A 201 5.11 17.01 14.64
CA LYS A 201 6.44 17.21 15.25
C LYS A 201 6.31 17.65 16.71
N GLN A 202 5.36 18.53 17.03
CA GLN A 202 5.09 18.92 18.41
C GLN A 202 4.62 17.73 19.24
N LEU A 203 3.69 16.91 18.75
CA LEU A 203 3.22 15.69 19.43
C LEU A 203 4.35 14.67 19.65
N LEU A 204 5.22 14.48 18.66
CA LEU A 204 6.40 13.62 18.78
C LEU A 204 7.39 14.13 19.83
N LEU A 205 7.59 15.46 19.92
CA LEU A 205 8.39 16.08 20.98
C LEU A 205 7.70 15.98 22.35
N LEU A 206 6.36 16.02 22.37
CA LEU A 206 5.50 15.84 23.53
C LEU A 206 5.27 14.37 23.91
N ARG A 207 5.78 13.38 23.16
CA ARG A 207 5.79 11.95 23.59
C ARG A 207 6.50 11.71 24.93
N LYS A 208 7.16 12.74 25.49
CA LYS A 208 7.59 12.76 26.90
C LYS A 208 6.43 12.81 27.92
N GLN A 209 5.20 13.07 27.48
CA GLN A 209 4.01 13.00 28.33
C GLN A 209 3.74 11.54 28.71
N LYS A 210 3.41 11.30 29.98
CA LYS A 210 3.00 9.98 30.46
C LYS A 210 1.65 9.64 29.82
N PRO A 211 1.53 8.51 29.09
CA PRO A 211 0.25 8.09 28.53
C PRO A 211 -0.74 7.79 29.66
N LEU A 212 -2.02 8.07 29.41
CA LEU A 212 -3.10 7.80 30.36
C LEU A 212 -3.44 6.32 30.41
N ALA A 213 -3.42 5.64 29.26
CA ALA A 213 -3.63 4.21 29.16
C ALA A 213 -3.06 3.65 27.86
N TYR A 214 -2.93 2.33 27.82
CA TYR A 214 -2.73 1.55 26.62
C TYR A 214 -3.96 0.69 26.39
N ILE A 215 -4.48 0.63 25.16
CA ILE A 215 -5.60 -0.24 24.78
C ILE A 215 -5.12 -1.15 23.66
N THR A 216 -5.44 -2.44 23.75
CA THR A 216 -5.17 -3.42 22.68
C THR A 216 -6.48 -4.07 22.26
N ALA A 217 -6.77 -4.04 20.96
CA ALA A 217 -7.90 -4.74 20.38
C ALA A 217 -7.43 -5.98 19.62
N PHE A 218 -8.09 -7.12 19.89
CA PHE A 218 -7.81 -8.43 19.32
C PHE A 218 -8.92 -8.82 18.35
N LYS A 219 -8.60 -9.03 17.08
CA LYS A 219 -9.59 -9.38 16.05
C LYS A 219 -10.16 -10.79 16.22
N GLN A 220 -9.39 -11.70 16.81
CA GLN A 220 -9.74 -13.11 17.07
C GLN A 220 -9.44 -13.46 18.52
N ASP A 221 -9.96 -14.60 18.97
CA ASP A 221 -9.75 -15.09 20.33
C ASP A 221 -8.25 -15.29 20.64
N ASN A 222 -7.90 -15.12 21.91
CA ASN A 222 -6.55 -14.99 22.46
C ASN A 222 -5.61 -16.21 22.19
N GLU A 223 -6.07 -17.26 21.52
CA GLU A 223 -5.25 -18.44 21.20
C GLU A 223 -4.24 -18.20 20.06
N MET A 224 -4.35 -17.08 19.32
CA MET A 224 -3.35 -16.62 18.34
C MET A 224 -2.66 -15.31 18.75
N LEU A 225 -2.28 -15.19 20.03
CA LEU A 225 -1.62 -14.02 20.64
C LEU A 225 -0.41 -13.43 19.89
N ASN A 226 0.23 -14.21 19.00
CA ASN A 226 1.44 -13.79 18.28
C ASN A 226 1.20 -13.42 16.81
N ASP A 227 -0.02 -13.54 16.28
CA ASP A 227 -0.30 -13.04 14.93
C ASP A 227 -0.45 -11.51 14.98
N ARG A 228 0.62 -10.83 14.57
CA ARG A 228 0.66 -9.36 14.44
C ARG A 228 -0.52 -8.82 13.64
N ASN A 229 -1.06 -9.58 12.67
CA ASN A 229 -2.19 -9.16 11.85
C ASN A 229 -3.53 -9.07 12.60
N ASN A 230 -3.59 -9.55 13.84
CA ASN A 230 -4.79 -9.52 14.67
C ASN A 230 -4.79 -8.39 15.71
N LEU A 231 -3.71 -7.62 15.81
CA LEU A 231 -3.49 -6.67 16.89
C LEU A 231 -3.57 -5.23 16.41
N LEU A 232 -4.37 -4.45 17.13
CA LEU A 232 -4.39 -3.00 17.07
C LEU A 232 -4.00 -2.45 18.43
N HIS A 233 -2.89 -1.72 18.49
CA HIS A 233 -2.46 -1.02 19.69
C HIS A 233 -2.87 0.45 19.65
N MET A 234 -3.29 0.95 20.80
CA MET A 234 -3.68 2.33 20.99
C MET A 234 -2.99 2.88 22.24
N VAL A 235 -2.34 4.03 22.10
CA VAL A 235 -1.77 4.80 23.21
C VAL A 235 -2.64 6.03 23.42
N VAL A 236 -3.20 6.16 24.62
CA VAL A 236 -4.16 7.23 24.93
C VAL A 236 -3.48 8.35 25.70
N TYR A 237 -3.58 9.57 25.18
CA TYR A 237 -3.18 10.81 25.83
C TYR A 237 -4.42 11.64 26.17
N ALA A 238 -4.22 12.79 26.81
CA ALA A 238 -5.33 13.65 27.23
C ALA A 238 -6.22 14.10 26.06
N ASP A 239 -5.59 14.57 24.97
CA ASP A 239 -6.28 15.22 23.85
C ASP A 239 -6.15 14.47 22.51
N TYR A 240 -5.41 13.35 22.50
CA TYR A 240 -5.19 12.57 21.30
C TYR A 240 -4.90 11.10 21.60
N VAL A 241 -5.02 10.27 20.57
CA VAL A 241 -4.60 8.87 20.58
C VAL A 241 -3.64 8.60 19.44
N VAL A 242 -2.71 7.69 19.67
CA VAL A 242 -1.84 7.10 18.65
C VAL A 242 -2.30 5.67 18.44
N MET A 243 -2.61 5.29 17.20
CA MET A 243 -3.05 3.94 16.90
C MET A 243 -2.13 3.29 15.87
N GLU A 244 -1.78 2.04 16.10
CA GLU A 244 -0.83 1.29 15.30
C GLU A 244 -1.37 -0.12 15.06
N TYR A 245 -1.48 -0.49 13.80
CA TYR A 245 -1.87 -1.83 13.40
C TYR A 245 -0.62 -2.69 13.23
N MET A 246 -0.50 -3.75 14.03
CA MET A 246 0.75 -4.52 14.07
C MET A 246 1.02 -5.34 12.82
N GLY A 247 0.00 -5.61 12.01
CA GLY A 247 0.13 -6.27 10.71
C GLY A 247 0.68 -5.38 9.59
N ASP A 248 0.98 -4.11 9.88
CA ASP A 248 1.78 -3.28 8.98
C ASP A 248 3.26 -3.42 9.32
N ASP A 249 4.03 -3.96 8.39
CA ASP A 249 5.47 -4.13 8.55
C ASP A 249 6.27 -2.83 8.56
N ASN A 250 5.65 -1.71 8.15
CA ASN A 250 6.28 -0.39 8.20
C ASN A 250 6.02 0.37 9.51
N GLY A 251 5.23 -0.18 10.45
CA GLY A 251 4.97 0.43 11.76
C GLY A 251 4.29 1.79 11.66
N ASN A 252 3.48 1.99 10.61
CA ASN A 252 2.76 3.23 10.41
C ASN A 252 1.75 3.44 11.55
N SER A 253 1.74 4.65 12.10
CA SER A 253 0.78 5.05 13.14
C SER A 253 -0.10 6.19 12.63
N ILE A 254 -1.37 6.15 13.00
CA ILE A 254 -2.29 7.29 12.84
C ILE A 254 -2.40 8.05 14.16
N TYR A 255 -2.52 9.38 14.06
CA TYR A 255 -2.70 10.29 15.19
C TYR A 255 -4.09 10.89 15.11
N LEU A 256 -4.93 10.63 16.11
CA LEU A 256 -6.30 11.12 16.11
C LEU A 256 -6.54 12.04 17.29
N ARG A 257 -7.08 13.23 17.04
CA ARG A 257 -7.55 14.15 18.07
C ARG A 257 -8.89 13.67 18.59
N THR A 258 -8.97 13.44 19.90
CA THR A 258 -10.14 12.82 20.53
C THR A 258 -10.20 13.16 22.02
N LYS A 259 -11.39 13.05 22.61
CA LYS A 259 -11.64 13.32 24.03
C LYS A 259 -11.75 12.02 24.84
N LEU A 260 -10.94 11.01 24.51
CA LEU A 260 -10.96 9.71 25.19
C LEU A 260 -10.44 9.75 26.63
N GLY A 261 -9.74 10.82 27.03
CA GLY A 261 -9.27 10.99 28.39
C GLY A 261 -10.37 10.85 29.45
N SER A 262 -11.62 11.26 29.16
CA SER A 262 -12.73 11.16 30.12
C SER A 262 -13.16 9.73 30.45
N LEU A 263 -13.06 8.80 29.49
CA LEU A 263 -13.37 7.37 29.73
C LEU A 263 -12.39 6.75 30.73
N LEU A 264 -11.13 7.20 30.71
CA LEU A 264 -10.07 6.67 31.57
C LEU A 264 -10.01 7.33 32.95
N HIS A 265 -10.49 8.57 33.09
CA HIS A 265 -10.57 9.24 34.39
C HIS A 265 -11.51 8.51 35.37
N GLY A 266 -12.61 7.92 34.89
CA GLY A 266 -13.50 7.11 35.72
C GLY A 266 -12.84 5.84 36.27
N LYS A 267 -11.89 5.26 35.52
CA LYS A 267 -11.17 4.03 35.89
C LYS A 267 -9.98 4.28 36.82
N ASN A 268 -9.29 5.41 36.66
CA ASN A 268 -8.18 5.80 37.52
C ASN A 268 -8.59 5.98 39.00
N ILE A 269 -9.83 6.41 39.25
CA ILE A 269 -10.38 6.56 40.61
C ILE A 269 -10.54 5.20 41.30
N GLY A 270 -10.88 4.14 40.55
CA GLY A 270 -11.00 2.77 41.08
C GLY A 270 -9.67 2.06 41.30
N ALA A 271 -8.64 2.40 40.52
CA ALA A 271 -7.29 1.84 40.67
C ALA A 271 -6.52 2.45 41.86
N GLN A 272 -6.79 3.71 42.22
CA GLN A 272 -6.19 4.37 43.39
C GLN A 272 -6.89 4.04 44.72
N SER A 273 -8.05 3.36 44.69
CA SER A 273 -8.81 2.98 45.88
C SER A 273 -8.61 1.52 46.32
N LYS A 274 -7.56 0.84 45.83
CA LYS A 274 -7.18 -0.51 46.24
C LYS A 274 -5.77 -0.54 46.83
#